data_AF-A0A7V9MW08-F1
#
_entry.id   AF-A0A7V9MW08-F1
#
_cell.length_a   1.000
_cell.length_b   1.000
_cell.length_c   1.000
_cell.angle_alpha   90.00
_cell.angle_beta   90.00
_cell.angle_gamma   90.00
#
_symmetry.space_group_name_H-M   'P 1'
#
loop_
_entity.id
_entity.type
_entity.pdbx_description
1 polymer ?
#
loop_
_entity_poly.entity_id
_entity_poly.type
_entity_poly.pdbx_seq_one_letter_code
_entity_poly.pdbx_strand_id
1 'polypeptide(L)'
;MMKRLLKSALAHVSGAAGVLWAIGAFRRNKRIAKDDWFAILNAHCATNGAFTDRLTPVLHRINPQRPPADATGLLGHFSIADQKQIAGRIARDGFHIFDAKLPGNICDAIERFARRVPAAMYGDLGLVGEPTVYDPARPHARLYKFSEEDSLAEAGVQALIADDALLRIAETYLDTQAVIGGIDTWWSAPHGNGPSSEAAQLFHFDFDAPPRWLKLFVYVTPVGPENGPHVYVKASHKAGLPGAREIVSRGYERIADQEIEQAFGADAATEIIGARGTVFLADTRGFHKGKFPTGGDRLICQLLYCSPVFCDRPRGIKSASGFSPGLLAAIAGNPAAFSRYSA
;
A
#
# COMPACT_ATOMS: atom_id res chain seq x y z
N MET A 1 -0.04 -36.78 -9.07
CA MET A 1 1.03 -36.41 -8.12
C MET A 1 2.33 -35.99 -8.83
N MET A 2 2.86 -36.80 -9.75
CA MET A 2 4.14 -36.55 -10.46
C MET A 2 4.15 -35.31 -11.39
N LYS A 3 3.06 -35.02 -12.12
CA LYS A 3 2.94 -33.78 -12.94
C LYS A 3 2.92 -32.48 -12.11
N ARG A 4 2.46 -32.54 -10.86
CA ARG A 4 2.38 -31.39 -9.93
C ARG A 4 3.75 -31.12 -9.28
N LEU A 5 4.49 -32.20 -8.98
CA LEU A 5 5.88 -32.15 -8.53
C LEU A 5 6.84 -31.66 -9.63
N LEU A 6 6.64 -32.06 -10.89
CA LEU A 6 7.44 -31.54 -12.02
C LEU A 6 7.17 -30.04 -12.29
N LYS A 7 5.91 -29.56 -12.26
CA LYS A 7 5.62 -28.12 -12.36
C LYS A 7 6.24 -27.32 -11.20
N SER A 8 6.20 -27.86 -9.99
CA SER A 8 6.83 -27.28 -8.79
C SER A 8 8.35 -27.21 -8.91
N ALA A 9 9.00 -28.26 -9.41
CA ALA A 9 10.45 -28.33 -9.60
C ALA A 9 10.93 -27.44 -10.75
N LEU A 10 10.22 -27.40 -11.89
CA LEU A 10 10.49 -26.48 -12.99
C LEU A 10 10.30 -25.02 -12.59
N ALA A 11 9.30 -24.70 -11.74
CA ALA A 11 9.14 -23.36 -11.15
C ALA A 11 10.25 -22.98 -10.15
N HIS A 12 10.84 -23.96 -9.45
CA HIS A 12 11.96 -23.73 -8.53
C HIS A 12 13.29 -23.50 -9.28
N VAL A 13 13.55 -24.26 -10.35
CA VAL A 13 14.78 -24.15 -11.16
C VAL A 13 14.78 -22.89 -12.05
N SER A 14 13.61 -22.46 -12.53
CA SER A 14 13.44 -21.14 -13.18
C SER A 14 13.37 -19.97 -12.19
N GLY A 15 13.11 -20.24 -10.91
CA GLY A 15 12.95 -19.23 -9.86
C GLY A 15 14.25 -18.56 -9.42
N ALA A 16 15.33 -19.29 -9.12
CA ALA A 16 16.56 -18.67 -8.59
C ALA A 16 17.37 -17.91 -9.67
N ALA A 17 17.53 -18.49 -10.86
CA ALA A 17 18.15 -17.82 -12.00
C ALA A 17 17.29 -16.66 -12.53
N GLY A 18 15.97 -16.83 -12.55
CA GLY A 18 15.02 -15.77 -12.93
C GLY A 18 14.99 -14.61 -11.94
N VAL A 19 15.13 -14.87 -10.63
CA VAL A 19 15.25 -13.83 -9.60
C VAL A 19 16.54 -13.05 -9.73
N LEU A 20 17.69 -13.73 -9.86
CA LEU A 20 18.97 -13.04 -10.02
C LEU A 20 19.01 -12.24 -11.32
N TRP A 21 18.39 -12.76 -12.38
CA TRP A 21 18.22 -12.05 -13.63
C TRP A 21 17.26 -10.87 -13.50
N ALA A 22 16.13 -11.00 -12.81
CA ALA A 22 15.19 -9.90 -12.55
C ALA A 22 15.80 -8.80 -11.65
N ILE A 23 16.56 -9.18 -10.63
CA ILE A 23 17.37 -8.25 -9.81
C ILE A 23 18.41 -7.55 -10.70
N GLY A 24 19.10 -8.28 -11.57
CA GLY A 24 20.08 -7.73 -12.51
C GLY A 24 19.48 -6.82 -13.58
N ALA A 25 18.31 -7.16 -14.11
CA ALA A 25 17.54 -6.36 -15.06
C ALA A 25 17.04 -5.07 -14.39
N PHE A 26 16.44 -5.17 -13.20
CA PHE A 26 16.02 -4.01 -12.43
C PHE A 26 17.20 -3.10 -12.06
N ARG A 27 18.33 -3.67 -11.63
CA ARG A 27 19.52 -2.86 -11.28
C ARG A 27 20.04 -2.05 -12.46
N ARG A 28 19.99 -2.61 -13.68
CA ARG A 28 20.43 -1.94 -14.91
C ARG A 28 19.44 -0.86 -15.37
N ASN A 29 18.15 -1.16 -15.36
CA ASN A 29 17.16 -0.33 -16.05
C ASN A 29 16.28 0.50 -15.10
N LYS A 30 16.38 0.28 -13.79
CA LYS A 30 15.53 0.87 -12.73
C LYS A 30 14.02 0.70 -12.99
N ARG A 31 13.68 -0.27 -13.84
CA ARG A 31 12.34 -0.65 -14.26
C ARG A 31 12.21 -2.16 -14.24
N ILE A 32 11.04 -2.67 -13.92
CA ILE A 32 10.68 -4.08 -14.06
C ILE A 32 9.93 -4.18 -15.39
N ALA A 33 10.43 -4.96 -16.35
CA ALA A 33 9.66 -5.17 -17.58
C ALA A 33 8.33 -5.85 -17.23
N LYS A 34 7.27 -5.55 -18.00
CA LYS A 34 5.93 -6.10 -17.76
C LYS A 34 5.94 -7.63 -17.66
N ASP A 35 6.70 -8.30 -18.53
CA ASP A 35 6.84 -9.76 -18.53
C ASP A 35 7.53 -10.28 -17.27
N ASP A 36 8.53 -9.55 -16.76
CA ASP A 36 9.25 -9.91 -15.53
C ASP A 36 8.33 -9.76 -14.31
N TRP A 37 7.53 -8.70 -14.29
CA TRP A 37 6.54 -8.48 -13.25
C TRP A 37 5.53 -9.64 -13.22
N PHE A 38 5.02 -10.07 -14.39
CA PHE A 38 4.13 -11.23 -14.48
C PHE A 38 4.83 -12.53 -14.10
N ALA A 39 6.10 -12.73 -14.44
CA ALA A 39 6.85 -13.91 -14.03
C ALA A 39 6.98 -13.99 -12.50
N ILE A 40 7.25 -12.87 -11.84
CA ILE A 40 7.32 -12.77 -10.38
C ILE A 40 5.93 -13.01 -9.76
N LEU A 41 4.87 -12.42 -10.30
CA LEU A 41 3.49 -12.66 -9.86
C LEU A 41 3.10 -14.14 -10.01
N ASN A 42 3.36 -14.75 -11.17
CA ASN A 42 3.05 -16.16 -11.42
C ASN A 42 3.82 -17.07 -10.46
N ALA A 43 5.09 -16.77 -10.16
CA ALA A 43 5.87 -17.50 -9.18
C ALA A 43 5.33 -17.32 -7.74
N HIS A 44 4.93 -16.10 -7.37
CA HIS A 44 4.24 -15.83 -6.10
C HIS A 44 2.98 -16.68 -5.99
N CYS A 45 2.10 -16.64 -7.00
CA CYS A 45 0.83 -17.35 -7.02
C CYS A 45 1.01 -18.88 -6.99
N ALA A 46 1.91 -19.41 -7.83
CA ALA A 46 2.18 -20.85 -7.91
C ALA A 46 2.76 -21.43 -6.61
N THR A 47 3.43 -20.60 -5.81
CA THR A 47 4.06 -20.99 -4.54
C THR A 47 3.30 -20.53 -3.31
N ASN A 48 2.12 -19.93 -3.48
CA ASN A 48 1.33 -19.34 -2.40
C ASN A 48 2.19 -18.40 -1.52
N GLY A 49 2.90 -17.46 -2.16
CA GLY A 49 3.75 -16.46 -1.50
C GLY A 49 5.15 -16.91 -1.08
N ALA A 50 5.44 -18.22 -1.05
CA ALA A 50 6.72 -18.71 -0.56
C ALA A 50 7.92 -18.25 -1.40
N PHE A 51 7.72 -18.04 -2.71
CA PHE A 51 8.74 -17.48 -3.60
C PHE A 51 9.16 -16.08 -3.18
N THR A 52 8.20 -15.15 -3.00
CA THR A 52 8.50 -13.76 -2.61
C THR A 52 9.11 -13.68 -1.22
N ASP A 53 8.65 -14.50 -0.27
CA ASP A 53 9.22 -14.50 1.08
C ASP A 53 10.69 -14.93 1.11
N ARG A 54 11.11 -15.81 0.19
CA ARG A 54 12.53 -16.19 0.05
C ARG A 54 13.41 -15.09 -0.53
N LEU A 55 12.83 -14.04 -1.12
CA LEU A 55 13.57 -12.90 -1.65
C LEU A 55 13.91 -11.85 -0.59
N THR A 56 13.18 -11.81 0.53
CA THR A 56 13.41 -10.81 1.58
C THR A 56 14.85 -10.84 2.13
N PRO A 57 15.46 -11.99 2.48
CA PRO A 57 16.85 -12.02 2.95
C PRO A 57 17.86 -11.60 1.87
N VAL A 58 17.52 -11.76 0.59
CA VAL A 58 18.37 -11.31 -0.53
C VAL A 58 18.35 -9.80 -0.62
N LEU A 59 17.17 -9.17 -0.45
CA LEU A 59 17.05 -7.72 -0.42
C LEU A 59 17.78 -7.10 0.76
N HIS A 60 17.67 -7.70 1.96
CA HIS A 60 18.42 -7.28 3.13
C HIS A 60 19.94 -7.22 2.85
N ARG A 61 20.50 -8.23 2.19
CA ARG A 61 21.93 -8.26 1.84
C ARG A 61 22.33 -7.22 0.81
N ILE A 62 21.40 -6.85 -0.06
CA ILE A 62 21.62 -5.90 -1.16
C ILE A 62 21.50 -4.45 -0.66
N ASN A 63 20.49 -4.17 0.14
CA ASN A 63 20.15 -2.86 0.68
C ASN A 63 19.73 -3.02 2.15
N PRO A 64 20.69 -3.21 3.07
CA PRO A 64 20.35 -3.38 4.48
C PRO A 64 19.58 -2.16 5.00
N GLN A 65 18.65 -2.40 5.93
CA GLN A 65 17.98 -1.30 6.63
C GLN A 65 18.99 -0.40 7.34
N ARG A 66 18.59 0.86 7.58
CA ARG A 66 19.41 1.80 8.36
C ARG A 66 19.66 1.25 9.77
N PRO A 67 20.76 1.66 10.44
CA PRO A 67 20.99 1.29 11.82
C PRO A 67 19.77 1.61 12.70
N PRO A 68 19.35 0.68 13.58
CA PRO A 68 18.25 0.92 14.50
C PRO A 68 18.53 2.17 15.32
N ALA A 69 17.57 3.08 15.35
CA ALA A 69 17.60 4.27 16.18
C ALA A 69 16.17 4.64 16.55
N ASP A 70 16.01 5.28 17.70
CA ASP A 70 14.73 5.87 18.07
C ASP A 70 14.38 6.99 17.09
N ALA A 71 13.09 7.22 16.90
CA ALA A 71 12.62 8.25 16.00
C ALA A 71 11.35 8.90 16.53
N THR A 72 11.22 10.19 16.25
CA THR A 72 10.03 10.97 16.57
C THR A 72 9.43 11.48 15.27
N GLY A 73 8.14 11.22 15.08
CA GLY A 73 7.38 11.64 13.91
C GLY A 73 6.03 12.24 14.30
N LEU A 74 5.13 12.29 13.34
CA LEU A 74 3.78 12.84 13.46
C LEU A 74 2.91 12.09 14.45
N LEU A 75 3.20 10.81 14.68
CA LEU A 75 2.46 9.94 15.61
C LEU A 75 3.13 9.80 16.99
N GLY A 76 4.18 10.60 17.25
CA GLY A 76 4.91 10.59 18.51
C GLY A 76 6.28 9.94 18.41
N HIS A 77 6.81 9.57 19.58
CA HIS A 77 8.12 8.95 19.72
C HIS A 77 8.01 7.43 19.69
N PHE A 78 8.89 6.78 18.93
CA PHE A 78 8.98 5.32 18.81
C PHE A 78 10.41 4.86 19.10
N SER A 79 10.58 4.15 20.21
CA SER A 79 11.83 3.48 20.51
C SER A 79 12.10 2.35 19.51
N ILE A 80 13.33 1.86 19.44
CA ILE A 80 13.66 0.65 18.67
C ILE A 80 12.76 -0.54 19.07
N ALA A 81 12.39 -0.64 20.35
CA ALA A 81 11.51 -1.72 20.83
C ALA A 81 10.08 -1.56 20.29
N ASP A 82 9.54 -0.34 20.28
CA ASP A 82 8.21 -0.05 19.73
C ASP A 82 8.17 -0.37 18.23
N GLN A 83 9.19 0.07 17.48
CA GLN A 83 9.30 -0.21 16.04
C GLN A 83 9.29 -1.71 15.74
N LYS A 84 10.05 -2.51 16.51
CA LYS A 84 10.05 -3.98 16.41
C LYS A 84 8.71 -4.60 16.81
N GLN A 85 8.05 -4.08 17.85
CA GLN A 85 6.74 -4.57 18.27
C GLN A 85 5.69 -4.32 17.19
N ILE A 86 5.68 -3.14 16.57
CA ILE A 86 4.79 -2.78 15.48
C ILE A 86 5.04 -3.69 14.28
N ALA A 87 6.29 -3.84 13.83
CA ALA A 87 6.66 -4.76 12.76
C ALA A 87 6.24 -6.21 13.07
N GLY A 88 6.38 -6.65 14.32
CA GLY A 88 5.92 -7.96 14.77
C GLY A 88 4.40 -8.13 14.72
N ARG A 89 3.62 -7.08 15.05
CA ARG A 89 2.15 -7.09 14.89
C ARG A 89 1.76 -7.20 13.41
N ILE A 90 2.41 -6.44 12.52
CA ILE A 90 2.16 -6.52 11.08
C ILE A 90 2.54 -7.91 10.56
N ALA A 91 3.69 -8.48 10.94
CA ALA A 91 4.08 -9.83 10.53
C ALA A 91 3.13 -10.92 11.04
N ARG A 92 2.49 -10.71 12.19
CA ARG A 92 1.53 -11.65 12.76
C ARG A 92 0.15 -11.52 12.13
N ASP A 93 -0.36 -10.30 12.00
CA ASP A 93 -1.77 -10.01 11.73
C ASP A 93 -2.00 -9.41 10.34
N GLY A 94 -0.97 -8.87 9.69
CA GLY A 94 -1.01 -8.23 8.37
C GLY A 94 -1.20 -6.73 8.40
N PHE A 95 -1.55 -6.18 9.57
CA PHE A 95 -1.73 -4.74 9.74
C PHE A 95 -1.45 -4.29 11.17
N HIS A 96 -1.31 -2.99 11.36
CA HIS A 96 -1.21 -2.33 12.66
C HIS A 96 -1.95 -0.99 12.63
N ILE A 97 -2.83 -0.75 13.59
CA ILE A 97 -3.51 0.54 13.79
C ILE A 97 -2.78 1.26 14.93
N PHE A 98 -2.43 2.52 14.72
CA PHE A 98 -1.77 3.34 15.73
C PHE A 98 -2.78 3.90 16.73
N ASP A 99 -2.39 3.97 18.01
CA ASP A 99 -3.21 4.61 19.05
C ASP A 99 -3.23 6.14 18.88
N ALA A 100 -2.10 6.71 18.45
CA ALA A 100 -1.98 8.13 18.12
C ALA A 100 -2.65 8.42 16.77
N LYS A 101 -3.27 9.60 16.68
CA LYS A 101 -3.89 10.11 15.46
C LYS A 101 -2.97 11.11 14.78
N LEU A 102 -3.11 11.21 13.46
CA LEU A 102 -2.49 12.28 12.69
C LEU A 102 -2.95 13.66 13.24
N PRO A 103 -2.05 14.63 13.40
CA PRO A 103 -2.41 15.96 13.87
C PRO A 103 -3.52 16.60 13.05
N GLY A 104 -4.49 17.23 13.73
CA GLY A 104 -5.70 17.77 13.11
C GLY A 104 -5.40 18.80 12.01
N ASN A 105 -4.39 19.65 12.21
CA ASN A 105 -3.95 20.64 11.21
C ASN A 105 -3.47 19.99 9.90
N ILE A 106 -2.88 18.80 9.95
CA ILE A 106 -2.47 18.04 8.75
C ILE A 106 -3.70 17.45 8.06
N CYS A 107 -4.64 16.87 8.81
CA CYS A 107 -5.91 16.42 8.23
C CYS A 107 -6.68 17.58 7.57
N ASP A 108 -6.72 18.75 8.21
CA ASP A 108 -7.41 19.94 7.70
C ASP A 108 -6.77 20.46 6.42
N ALA A 109 -5.44 20.42 6.33
CA ALA A 109 -4.69 20.75 5.13
C ALA A 109 -5.06 19.82 3.96
N ILE A 110 -4.96 18.50 4.16
CA ILE A 110 -5.26 17.49 3.14
C ILE A 110 -6.73 17.58 2.70
N GLU A 111 -7.67 17.74 3.63
CA GLU A 111 -9.09 17.86 3.28
C GLU A 111 -9.40 19.15 2.53
N ARG A 112 -8.80 20.28 2.93
CA ARG A 112 -9.00 21.57 2.24
C ARG A 112 -8.52 21.50 0.79
N PHE A 113 -7.37 20.86 0.55
CA PHE A 113 -6.89 20.52 -0.78
C PHE A 113 -7.92 19.67 -1.53
N ALA A 114 -8.35 18.56 -0.94
CA ALA A 114 -9.23 17.60 -1.57
C ALA A 114 -10.66 18.12 -1.84
N ARG A 115 -11.06 19.24 -1.22
CA ARG A 115 -12.33 19.93 -1.48
C ARG A 115 -12.24 21.05 -2.51
N ARG A 116 -11.04 21.36 -3.02
CA ARG A 116 -10.82 22.49 -3.94
C ARG A 116 -10.23 22.07 -5.28
N VAL A 117 -9.45 20.99 -5.29
CA VAL A 117 -8.78 20.52 -6.50
C VAL A 117 -9.70 19.54 -7.25
N PRO A 118 -9.85 19.69 -8.58
CA PRO A 118 -10.55 18.69 -9.39
C PRO A 118 -9.82 17.34 -9.35
N ALA A 119 -10.56 16.26 -9.24
CA ALA A 119 -10.01 14.90 -9.20
C ALA A 119 -10.55 14.05 -10.34
N ALA A 120 -9.75 13.08 -10.79
CA ALA A 120 -10.18 12.11 -11.78
C ALA A 120 -11.30 11.23 -11.19
N MET A 121 -12.43 11.18 -11.88
CA MET A 121 -13.61 10.45 -11.43
C MET A 121 -13.62 9.03 -11.98
N TYR A 122 -13.91 8.05 -11.13
CA TYR A 122 -14.03 6.64 -11.52
C TYR A 122 -15.43 6.11 -11.18
N GLY A 123 -16.10 5.58 -12.21
CA GLY A 123 -17.34 4.83 -12.12
C GLY A 123 -17.12 3.32 -12.15
N ASP A 124 -18.14 2.57 -12.56
CA ASP A 124 -18.08 1.10 -12.64
C ASP A 124 -17.14 0.59 -13.74
N LEU A 125 -16.99 1.33 -14.84
CA LEU A 125 -16.22 0.91 -16.01
C LEU A 125 -14.91 1.69 -16.18
N GLY A 126 -14.44 2.33 -15.11
CA GLY A 126 -13.21 3.14 -15.10
C GLY A 126 -13.49 4.64 -15.08
N LEU A 127 -12.63 5.41 -15.78
CA LEU A 127 -12.70 6.88 -15.81
C LEU A 127 -14.03 7.37 -16.39
N VAL A 128 -14.63 8.39 -15.77
CA VAL A 128 -15.90 8.99 -16.20
C VAL A 128 -15.82 10.51 -16.20
N GLY A 129 -16.24 11.13 -17.31
CA GLY A 129 -16.31 12.58 -17.43
C GLY A 129 -14.97 13.30 -17.25
N GLU A 130 -15.04 14.62 -17.10
CA GLU A 130 -13.88 15.48 -16.84
C GLU A 130 -13.55 15.53 -15.35
N PRO A 131 -12.28 15.71 -14.96
CA PRO A 131 -11.90 15.90 -13.57
C PRO A 131 -12.74 16.98 -12.89
N THR A 132 -13.33 16.67 -11.74
CA THR A 132 -14.32 17.51 -11.07
C THR A 132 -14.01 17.63 -9.58
N VAL A 133 -14.32 18.78 -8.99
CA VAL A 133 -14.21 18.99 -7.53
C VAL A 133 -15.26 18.14 -6.83
N TYR A 134 -14.85 17.42 -5.80
CA TYR A 134 -15.76 16.55 -5.06
C TYR A 134 -16.82 17.36 -4.29
N ASP A 135 -18.11 17.10 -4.56
CA ASP A 135 -19.25 17.61 -3.81
C ASP A 135 -19.96 16.44 -3.10
N PRO A 136 -19.89 16.34 -1.75
CA PRO A 136 -20.53 15.27 -1.01
C PRO A 136 -22.06 15.30 -1.09
N ALA A 137 -22.68 16.45 -1.42
CA ALA A 137 -24.13 16.54 -1.57
C ALA A 137 -24.61 15.96 -2.91
N ARG A 138 -23.73 15.88 -3.92
CA ARG A 138 -24.04 15.43 -5.29
C ARG A 138 -22.89 14.64 -5.90
N PRO A 139 -22.56 13.45 -5.36
CA PRO A 139 -21.52 12.62 -5.95
C PRO A 139 -21.94 12.09 -7.33
N HIS A 140 -21.06 12.26 -8.31
CA HIS A 140 -21.21 11.83 -9.70
C HIS A 140 -20.44 10.56 -10.03
N ALA A 141 -19.60 10.08 -9.12
CA ALA A 141 -18.75 8.92 -9.30
C ALA A 141 -18.45 8.23 -7.96
N ARG A 142 -17.92 7.00 -8.03
CA ARG A 142 -17.58 6.19 -6.85
C ARG A 142 -16.31 6.66 -6.18
N LEU A 143 -15.31 6.99 -6.99
CA LEU A 143 -14.02 7.50 -6.52
C LEU A 143 -13.67 8.81 -7.21
N TYR A 144 -13.00 9.67 -6.45
CA TYR A 144 -12.37 10.90 -6.93
C TYR A 144 -10.91 10.82 -6.55
N LYS A 145 -10.04 10.44 -7.49
CA LYS A 145 -8.63 10.21 -7.25
C LYS A 145 -7.80 11.41 -7.72
N PHE A 146 -7.00 11.95 -6.81
CA PHE A 146 -6.06 13.03 -7.11
C PHE A 146 -4.79 12.46 -7.76
N SER A 147 -4.13 13.26 -8.59
CA SER A 147 -2.81 12.89 -9.09
C SER A 147 -1.78 12.90 -7.95
N GLU A 148 -0.64 12.21 -8.15
CA GLU A 148 0.46 12.24 -7.19
C GLU A 148 1.06 13.66 -7.09
N GLU A 149 1.15 14.37 -8.22
CA GLU A 149 1.62 15.75 -8.31
C GLU A 149 0.73 16.73 -7.54
N ASP A 150 -0.59 16.62 -7.68
CA ASP A 150 -1.55 17.45 -6.95
C ASP A 150 -1.48 17.18 -5.45
N SER A 151 -1.42 15.90 -5.07
CA SER A 151 -1.25 15.52 -3.66
C SER A 151 0.06 16.07 -3.09
N LEU A 152 1.15 16.01 -3.86
CA LEU A 152 2.47 16.50 -3.45
C LEU A 152 2.54 18.04 -3.37
N ALA A 153 1.60 18.77 -3.96
CA ALA A 153 1.49 20.22 -3.79
C ALA A 153 0.98 20.61 -2.38
N GLU A 154 0.38 19.67 -1.63
CA GLU A 154 -0.15 19.94 -0.30
C GLU A 154 0.90 19.68 0.79
N ALA A 155 1.16 20.68 1.64
CA ALA A 155 2.15 20.61 2.71
C ALA A 155 1.84 19.51 3.74
N GLY A 156 0.54 19.25 3.99
CA GLY A 156 0.13 18.16 4.88
C GLY A 156 0.55 16.77 4.36
N VAL A 157 0.48 16.56 3.04
CA VAL A 157 0.95 15.33 2.39
C VAL A 157 2.48 15.26 2.45
N GLN A 158 3.17 16.37 2.21
CA GLN A 158 4.63 16.41 2.33
C GLN A 158 5.14 16.10 3.73
N ALA A 159 4.42 16.53 4.77
CA ALA A 159 4.74 16.18 6.15
C ALA A 159 4.64 14.66 6.41
N LEU A 160 3.62 13.99 5.86
CA LEU A 160 3.49 12.52 5.92
C LEU A 160 4.64 11.81 5.21
N ILE A 161 5.03 12.30 4.02
CA ILE A 161 6.16 11.75 3.25
C ILE A 161 7.47 11.86 4.06
N ALA A 162 7.67 13.00 4.73
CA ALA A 162 8.89 13.33 5.46
C ALA A 162 9.01 12.63 6.83
N ASP A 163 8.02 11.84 7.26
CA ASP A 163 8.00 11.21 8.58
C ASP A 163 9.03 10.06 8.68
N ASP A 164 10.17 10.33 9.33
CA ASP A 164 11.24 9.34 9.51
C ASP A 164 10.85 8.18 10.43
N ALA A 165 9.96 8.39 11.39
CA ALA A 165 9.54 7.33 12.30
C ALA A 165 8.71 6.27 11.57
N LEU A 166 7.76 6.70 10.72
CA LEU A 166 6.99 5.79 9.87
C LEU A 166 7.89 5.07 8.85
N LEU A 167 8.87 5.77 8.26
CA LEU A 167 9.84 5.17 7.35
C LEU A 167 10.67 4.08 8.05
N ARG A 168 11.13 4.31 9.29
CA ARG A 168 11.89 3.32 10.08
C ARG A 168 11.06 2.10 10.49
N ILE A 169 9.78 2.30 10.82
CA ILE A 169 8.85 1.17 11.05
C ILE A 169 8.72 0.34 9.77
N ALA A 170 8.59 0.98 8.62
CA ALA A 170 8.55 0.29 7.33
C ALA A 170 9.85 -0.48 7.04
N GLU A 171 11.02 0.13 7.26
CA GLU A 171 12.33 -0.55 7.12
C GLU A 171 12.44 -1.76 8.04
N THR A 172 11.99 -1.62 9.30
CA THR A 172 12.00 -2.70 10.28
C THR A 172 11.12 -3.87 9.85
N TYR A 173 9.94 -3.58 9.28
CA TYR A 173 9.03 -4.62 8.77
C TYR A 173 9.51 -5.27 7.48
N LEU A 174 10.01 -4.47 6.53
CA LEU A 174 10.49 -4.95 5.23
C LEU A 174 11.85 -5.64 5.33
N ASP A 175 12.58 -5.45 6.43
CA ASP A 175 13.94 -5.93 6.69
C ASP A 175 14.96 -5.51 5.61
N THR A 176 14.79 -4.30 5.09
CA THR A 176 15.60 -3.71 4.03
C THR A 176 15.42 -2.20 4.09
N GLN A 177 16.32 -1.45 3.46
CA GLN A 177 16.08 -0.02 3.22
C GLN A 177 14.75 0.18 2.49
N ALA A 178 13.98 1.18 2.91
CA ALA A 178 12.70 1.53 2.30
C ALA A 178 12.80 2.84 1.52
N VAL A 179 12.03 2.93 0.43
CA VAL A 179 11.82 4.16 -0.34
C VAL A 179 10.33 4.45 -0.43
N ILE A 180 9.98 5.72 -0.68
CA ILE A 180 8.58 6.12 -0.92
C ILE A 180 8.18 5.73 -2.34
N GLY A 181 7.35 4.72 -2.48
CA GLY A 181 6.91 4.17 -3.77
C GLY A 181 5.72 4.89 -4.40
N GLY A 182 4.97 5.68 -3.65
CA GLY A 182 3.79 6.36 -4.18
C GLY A 182 3.01 7.08 -3.11
N ILE A 183 2.23 8.05 -3.56
CA ILE A 183 1.19 8.71 -2.78
C ILE A 183 -0.10 8.56 -3.56
N ASP A 184 -1.16 8.16 -2.88
CA ASP A 184 -2.50 8.12 -3.44
C ASP A 184 -3.46 8.82 -2.48
N THR A 185 -4.18 9.84 -2.96
CA THR A 185 -5.23 10.51 -2.20
C THR A 185 -6.53 10.38 -2.97
N TRP A 186 -7.63 10.03 -2.29
CA TRP A 186 -8.92 9.94 -2.96
C TRP A 186 -10.12 10.01 -2.01
N TRP A 187 -11.24 10.47 -2.56
CA TRP A 187 -12.56 10.28 -1.96
C TRP A 187 -13.18 8.96 -2.42
N SER A 188 -13.84 8.26 -1.49
CA SER A 188 -14.84 7.23 -1.76
C SER A 188 -16.22 7.78 -1.43
N ALA A 189 -17.14 7.75 -2.39
CA ALA A 189 -18.47 8.33 -2.28
C ALA A 189 -19.57 7.24 -2.34
N PRO A 190 -20.75 7.50 -1.73
CA PRO A 190 -21.89 6.58 -1.77
C PRO A 190 -22.63 6.72 -3.11
N HIS A 191 -21.97 6.36 -4.21
CA HIS A 191 -22.49 6.47 -5.57
C HIS A 191 -22.43 5.12 -6.28
N GLY A 192 -23.49 4.75 -7.01
CA GLY A 192 -23.64 3.45 -7.65
C GLY A 192 -24.47 2.46 -6.82
N ASN A 193 -24.63 1.23 -7.32
CA ASN A 193 -25.60 0.27 -6.80
C ASN A 193 -24.98 -0.89 -5.96
N GLY A 194 -23.73 -0.75 -5.52
CA GLY A 194 -23.02 -1.80 -4.78
C GLY A 194 -21.52 -1.82 -5.07
N PRO A 195 -20.74 -2.78 -4.55
CA PRO A 195 -19.28 -2.83 -4.74
C PRO A 195 -18.83 -2.89 -6.20
N SER A 196 -17.69 -2.26 -6.52
CA SER A 196 -17.04 -2.27 -7.84
C SER A 196 -15.59 -2.78 -7.76
N SER A 197 -15.16 -3.53 -8.79
CA SER A 197 -13.77 -3.98 -8.95
C SER A 197 -12.81 -2.80 -9.15
N GLU A 198 -13.20 -1.84 -9.99
CA GLU A 198 -12.47 -0.64 -10.36
C GLU A 198 -12.24 0.25 -9.14
N ALA A 199 -13.22 0.29 -8.23
CA ALA A 199 -13.11 1.00 -6.97
C ALA A 199 -12.39 0.21 -5.85
N ALA A 200 -11.83 -0.97 -6.17
CA ALA A 200 -11.18 -1.88 -5.22
C ALA A 200 -12.09 -2.29 -4.05
N GLN A 201 -13.39 -2.46 -4.32
CA GLN A 201 -14.42 -2.77 -3.32
C GLN A 201 -14.81 -4.25 -3.23
N LEU A 202 -14.18 -5.10 -4.05
CA LEU A 202 -14.19 -6.55 -3.92
C LEU A 202 -12.88 -7.01 -3.30
N PHE A 203 -12.88 -8.14 -2.57
CA PHE A 203 -11.65 -8.65 -1.98
C PHE A 203 -10.60 -8.92 -3.05
N HIS A 204 -9.35 -8.60 -2.73
CA HIS A 204 -8.18 -8.83 -3.56
C HIS A 204 -6.94 -8.81 -2.67
N PHE A 205 -5.81 -9.23 -3.22
CA PHE A 205 -4.50 -8.83 -2.72
C PHE A 205 -3.89 -7.86 -3.72
N ASP A 206 -2.93 -7.06 -3.30
CA ASP A 206 -2.14 -6.19 -4.18
C ASP A 206 -0.88 -6.91 -4.68
N PHE A 207 -0.27 -6.41 -5.75
CA PHE A 207 1.06 -6.85 -6.18
C PHE A 207 1.96 -5.67 -6.61
N ASP A 208 1.98 -4.62 -5.80
CA ASP A 208 2.56 -3.32 -6.15
C ASP A 208 4.07 -3.31 -6.37
N ALA A 209 4.85 -3.79 -5.40
CA ALA A 209 6.30 -3.68 -5.40
C ALA A 209 6.95 -4.93 -4.77
N PRO A 210 7.03 -6.05 -5.52
CA PRO A 210 7.50 -7.32 -4.97
C PRO A 210 8.94 -7.22 -4.45
N PRO A 211 9.35 -8.07 -3.51
CA PRO A 211 8.62 -9.17 -2.90
C PRO A 211 7.74 -8.76 -1.72
N ARG A 212 8.00 -7.59 -1.11
CA ARG A 212 7.26 -7.04 0.03
C ARG A 212 7.22 -5.53 -0.05
N TRP A 213 6.09 -4.98 0.35
CA TRP A 213 5.84 -3.56 0.49
C TRP A 213 4.91 -3.35 1.68
N LEU A 214 4.78 -2.11 2.10
CA LEU A 214 3.92 -1.74 3.21
C LEU A 214 3.17 -0.46 2.85
N LYS A 215 1.85 -0.46 3.05
CA LYS A 215 1.03 0.72 2.79
C LYS A 215 0.66 1.38 4.11
N LEU A 216 0.87 2.69 4.19
CA LEU A 216 0.29 3.55 5.21
C LEU A 216 -1.06 4.04 4.71
N PHE A 217 -2.09 3.96 5.54
CA PHE A 217 -3.40 4.53 5.29
C PHE A 217 -3.70 5.57 6.37
N VAL A 218 -4.19 6.72 5.94
CA VAL A 218 -4.67 7.79 6.80
C VAL A 218 -6.14 8.06 6.48
N TYR A 219 -7.00 7.93 7.48
CA TYR A 219 -8.36 8.42 7.40
C TYR A 219 -8.39 9.92 7.67
N VAL A 220 -8.47 10.73 6.61
CA VAL A 220 -8.53 12.19 6.71
C VAL A 220 -9.91 12.64 7.20
N THR A 221 -10.95 11.84 6.95
CA THR A 221 -12.31 12.00 7.49
C THR A 221 -12.61 10.90 8.51
N PRO A 222 -13.58 11.07 9.43
CA PRO A 222 -14.02 9.95 10.27
C PRO A 222 -14.64 8.83 9.42
N VAL A 223 -14.39 7.59 9.80
CA VAL A 223 -14.85 6.40 9.06
C VAL A 223 -15.54 5.44 10.03
N GLY A 224 -16.86 5.36 9.94
CA GLY A 224 -17.68 4.32 10.55
C GLY A 224 -18.01 3.19 9.57
N PRO A 225 -18.88 2.23 9.98
CA PRO A 225 -19.24 1.05 9.18
C PRO A 225 -19.89 1.36 7.82
N GLU A 226 -20.54 2.52 7.70
CA GLU A 226 -21.26 2.96 6.49
C GLU A 226 -20.42 3.82 5.55
N ASN A 227 -19.30 4.39 6.04
CA ASN A 227 -18.41 5.26 5.26
C ASN A 227 -17.47 4.49 4.32
N GLY A 228 -17.67 3.19 4.17
CA GLY A 228 -16.81 2.31 3.38
C GLY A 228 -15.43 2.05 4.00
N PRO A 229 -15.33 1.52 5.22
CA PRO A 229 -14.04 1.24 5.88
C PRO A 229 -13.17 0.27 5.07
N HIS A 230 -11.86 0.32 5.30
CA HIS A 230 -10.95 -0.70 4.81
C HIS A 230 -11.22 -2.00 5.58
N VAL A 231 -11.30 -3.12 4.86
CA VAL A 231 -11.53 -4.45 5.42
C VAL A 231 -10.31 -5.31 5.12
N TYR A 232 -9.78 -5.98 6.13
CA TYR A 232 -8.58 -6.81 5.99
C TYR A 232 -8.78 -8.19 6.60
N VAL A 233 -8.37 -9.25 5.90
CA VAL A 233 -8.42 -10.63 6.40
C VAL A 233 -7.16 -10.92 7.19
N LYS A 234 -7.30 -11.07 8.52
CA LYS A 234 -6.17 -11.19 9.44
C LYS A 234 -5.24 -12.34 9.03
N ALA A 235 -3.93 -12.07 9.06
CA ALA A 235 -2.84 -12.99 8.73
C ALA A 235 -2.80 -13.54 7.29
N SER A 236 -3.73 -13.17 6.41
CA SER A 236 -3.85 -13.72 5.05
C SER A 236 -2.65 -13.43 4.12
N HIS A 237 -1.82 -12.43 4.45
CA HIS A 237 -0.58 -12.11 3.73
C HIS A 237 0.53 -13.18 3.87
N LYS A 238 0.40 -14.10 4.84
CA LYS A 238 1.44 -15.11 5.12
C LYS A 238 1.51 -16.15 4.02
N ALA A 239 2.73 -16.46 3.58
CA ALA A 239 2.95 -17.52 2.62
C ALA A 239 2.52 -18.90 3.15
N GLY A 240 2.06 -19.75 2.24
CA GLY A 240 1.79 -21.17 2.52
C GLY A 240 0.48 -21.46 3.26
N LEU A 241 -0.34 -20.45 3.56
CA LEU A 241 -1.64 -20.66 4.22
C LEU A 241 -2.56 -21.54 3.36
N PRO A 242 -3.07 -22.69 3.88
CA PRO A 242 -3.92 -23.59 3.12
C PRO A 242 -5.17 -22.92 2.54
N GLY A 243 -5.87 -22.09 3.32
CA GLY A 243 -7.07 -21.36 2.89
C GLY A 243 -6.81 -20.35 1.76
N ALA A 244 -5.60 -19.79 1.69
CA ALA A 244 -5.24 -18.86 0.61
C ALA A 244 -4.90 -19.57 -0.71
N ARG A 245 -4.50 -20.85 -0.65
CA ARG A 245 -3.79 -21.52 -1.76
C ARG A 245 -4.60 -21.57 -3.05
N GLU A 246 -5.87 -21.93 -2.95
CA GLU A 246 -6.75 -22.02 -4.11
C GLU A 246 -6.97 -20.63 -4.72
N ILE A 247 -7.37 -19.68 -3.88
CA ILE A 247 -7.63 -18.28 -4.25
C ILE A 247 -6.41 -17.65 -4.94
N VAL A 248 -5.24 -17.69 -4.29
CA VAL A 248 -3.98 -17.12 -4.78
C VAL A 248 -3.52 -17.79 -6.08
N SER A 249 -3.79 -19.09 -6.27
CA SER A 249 -3.36 -19.81 -7.47
C SER A 249 -4.04 -19.35 -8.77
N ARG A 250 -5.18 -18.65 -8.67
CA ARG A 250 -5.88 -18.05 -9.81
C ARG A 250 -5.20 -16.79 -10.34
N GLY A 251 -4.29 -16.20 -9.57
CA GLY A 251 -3.61 -14.97 -9.95
C GLY A 251 -4.29 -13.72 -9.37
N TYR A 252 -4.16 -12.62 -10.09
CA TYR A 252 -4.61 -11.30 -9.64
C TYR A 252 -6.09 -11.06 -9.97
N GLU A 253 -6.96 -11.67 -9.17
CA GLU A 253 -8.41 -11.65 -9.37
C GLU A 253 -9.16 -10.97 -8.21
N ARG A 254 -10.41 -10.58 -8.48
CA ARG A 254 -11.36 -10.18 -7.44
C ARG A 254 -12.01 -11.41 -6.84
N ILE A 255 -12.27 -11.36 -5.54
CA ILE A 255 -12.69 -12.50 -4.72
C ILE A 255 -14.00 -12.12 -4.04
N ALA A 256 -14.97 -13.03 -4.08
CA ALA A 256 -16.24 -12.82 -3.41
C ALA A 256 -16.12 -12.96 -1.89
N ASP A 257 -16.96 -12.25 -1.15
CA ASP A 257 -17.03 -12.33 0.32
C ASP A 257 -17.21 -13.77 0.81
N GLN A 258 -18.12 -14.53 0.18
CA GLN A 258 -18.39 -15.92 0.56
C GLN A 258 -17.16 -16.84 0.40
N GLU A 259 -16.31 -16.57 -0.59
CA GLU A 259 -15.07 -17.35 -0.78
C GLU A 259 -14.06 -17.06 0.34
N ILE A 260 -13.95 -15.80 0.77
CA ILE A 260 -13.12 -15.42 1.92
C ILE A 260 -13.64 -16.06 3.20
N GLU A 261 -14.94 -16.00 3.44
CA GLU A 261 -15.59 -16.60 4.61
C GLU A 261 -15.38 -18.12 4.65
N GLN A 262 -15.50 -18.81 3.51
CA GLN A 262 -15.25 -20.25 3.42
C GLN A 262 -13.78 -20.60 3.67
N ALA A 263 -12.85 -19.78 3.19
CA ALA A 263 -11.41 -20.05 3.30
C ALA A 263 -10.82 -19.70 4.67
N PHE A 264 -11.34 -18.67 5.34
CA PHE A 264 -10.75 -18.10 6.57
C PHE A 264 -11.70 -18.07 7.77
N GLY A 265 -13.00 -18.31 7.57
CA GLY A 265 -14.04 -18.15 8.58
C GLY A 265 -14.70 -16.78 8.55
N ALA A 266 -15.95 -16.72 9.00
CA ALA A 266 -16.77 -15.50 8.97
C ALA A 266 -16.16 -14.33 9.78
N ASP A 267 -15.44 -14.63 10.86
CA ASP A 267 -14.86 -13.62 11.76
C ASP A 267 -13.43 -13.20 11.37
N ALA A 268 -12.89 -13.70 10.26
CA ALA A 268 -11.49 -13.44 9.89
C ALA A 268 -11.27 -12.04 9.28
N ALA A 269 -12.32 -11.44 8.72
CA ALA A 269 -12.28 -10.11 8.13
C ALA A 269 -12.52 -9.04 9.21
N THR A 270 -11.58 -8.10 9.35
CA THR A 270 -11.69 -6.97 10.28
C THR A 270 -11.98 -5.69 9.52
N GLU A 271 -13.07 -5.01 9.85
CA GLU A 271 -13.31 -3.64 9.41
C GLU A 271 -12.46 -2.67 10.25
N ILE A 272 -11.60 -1.90 9.59
CA ILE A 272 -10.81 -0.84 10.22
C ILE A 272 -11.66 0.43 10.20
N ILE A 273 -12.34 0.70 11.30
CA ILE A 273 -13.08 1.95 11.55
C ILE A 273 -12.26 2.88 12.45
N GLY A 274 -12.51 4.17 12.40
CA GLY A 274 -11.79 5.11 13.24
C GLY A 274 -12.20 6.56 13.04
N ALA A 275 -11.87 7.39 14.03
CA ALA A 275 -12.08 8.84 13.93
C ALA A 275 -11.15 9.48 12.90
N ARG A 276 -11.38 10.76 12.58
CA ARG A 276 -10.44 11.59 11.82
C ARG A 276 -9.02 11.44 12.36
N GLY A 277 -8.07 11.31 11.44
CA GLY A 277 -6.65 11.14 11.73
C GLY A 277 -6.25 9.72 12.12
N THR A 278 -7.16 8.73 12.05
CA THR A 278 -6.77 7.32 12.27
C THR A 278 -5.72 6.92 11.23
N VAL A 279 -4.62 6.35 11.71
CA VAL A 279 -3.51 5.87 10.87
C VAL A 279 -3.31 4.37 11.07
N PHE A 280 -3.09 3.65 9.99
CA PHE A 280 -2.73 2.24 10.04
C PHE A 280 -1.77 1.84 8.93
N LEU A 281 -0.96 0.83 9.19
CA LEU A 281 -0.09 0.18 8.22
C LEU A 281 -0.68 -1.18 7.84
N ALA A 282 -0.63 -1.56 6.57
CA ALA A 282 -1.05 -2.88 6.12
C ALA A 282 -0.13 -3.45 5.04
N ASP A 283 0.20 -4.73 5.19
CA ASP A 283 0.77 -5.55 4.12
C ASP A 283 -0.37 -6.04 3.23
N THR A 284 -0.56 -5.36 2.11
CA THR A 284 -1.67 -5.63 1.19
C THR A 284 -1.45 -6.84 0.28
N ARG A 285 -0.40 -7.64 0.52
CA ARG A 285 -0.37 -9.04 0.03
C ARG A 285 -1.48 -9.89 0.66
N GLY A 286 -1.99 -9.47 1.82
CA GLY A 286 -3.18 -10.07 2.42
C GLY A 286 -4.45 -9.64 1.71
N PHE A 287 -5.48 -10.47 1.81
CA PHE A 287 -6.78 -10.17 1.25
C PHE A 287 -7.43 -8.98 1.95
N HIS A 288 -7.84 -8.00 1.16
CA HIS A 288 -8.43 -6.77 1.64
C HIS A 288 -9.36 -6.14 0.61
N LYS A 289 -10.15 -5.14 1.04
CA LYS A 289 -11.00 -4.31 0.17
C LYS A 289 -11.33 -2.98 0.84
N GLY A 290 -11.75 -2.00 0.07
CA GLY A 290 -12.55 -0.88 0.60
C GLY A 290 -14.02 -1.28 0.60
N LYS A 291 -14.73 -1.24 1.72
CA LYS A 291 -16.19 -1.48 1.69
C LYS A 291 -16.87 -0.39 0.86
N PHE A 292 -17.95 -0.76 0.17
CA PHE A 292 -18.78 0.21 -0.54
C PHE A 292 -19.42 1.18 0.47
N PRO A 293 -19.25 2.51 0.34
CA PRO A 293 -19.93 3.46 1.21
C PRO A 293 -21.44 3.41 0.98
N THR A 294 -22.21 3.19 2.04
CA THR A 294 -23.68 3.21 2.04
C THR A 294 -24.24 4.45 2.74
N GLY A 295 -23.42 5.14 3.51
CA GLY A 295 -23.77 6.34 4.26
C GLY A 295 -22.53 7.19 4.51
N GLY A 296 -22.57 8.45 4.05
CA GLY A 296 -21.42 9.35 4.09
C GLY A 296 -20.29 8.97 3.12
N ASP A 297 -19.19 9.70 3.21
CA ASP A 297 -18.02 9.63 2.35
C ASP A 297 -16.77 9.28 3.16
N ARG A 298 -15.68 8.99 2.45
CA ARG A 298 -14.36 8.77 3.05
C ARG A 298 -13.26 9.34 2.18
N LEU A 299 -12.56 10.35 2.68
CA LEU A 299 -11.25 10.78 2.18
C LEU A 299 -10.14 10.01 2.86
N ILE A 300 -9.26 9.40 2.06
CA ILE A 300 -8.03 8.82 2.56
C ILE A 300 -6.80 9.35 1.81
N CYS A 301 -5.66 9.33 2.51
CA CYS A 301 -4.33 9.53 1.95
C CYS A 301 -3.51 8.26 2.25
N GLN A 302 -2.82 7.74 1.25
CA GLN A 302 -2.02 6.52 1.33
C GLN A 302 -0.57 6.81 0.93
N LEU A 303 0.38 6.19 1.63
CA LEU A 303 1.77 6.08 1.19
C LEU A 303 2.14 4.63 0.95
N LEU A 304 2.95 4.38 -0.08
CA LEU A 304 3.57 3.09 -0.33
C LEU A 304 5.04 3.13 0.11
N TYR A 305 5.47 2.19 0.95
CA TYR A 305 6.87 1.90 1.24
C TYR A 305 7.29 0.61 0.56
N CYS A 306 8.43 0.62 -0.12
CA CYS A 306 8.92 -0.49 -0.93
C CYS A 306 10.46 -0.56 -0.87
N SER A 307 11.03 -1.69 -1.24
CA SER A 307 12.48 -1.80 -1.41
C SER A 307 12.96 -0.96 -2.62
N PRO A 308 14.12 -0.30 -2.55
CA PRO A 308 14.69 0.44 -3.69
C PRO A 308 14.95 -0.47 -4.90
N VAL A 309 15.14 -1.75 -4.66
CA VAL A 309 15.18 -2.81 -5.68
C VAL A 309 13.75 -3.33 -5.80
N PHE A 310 13.13 -3.14 -6.97
CA PHE A 310 11.73 -3.46 -7.30
C PHE A 310 10.66 -2.39 -7.05
N CYS A 311 11.02 -1.19 -6.60
CA CYS A 311 10.09 -0.06 -6.67
C CYS A 311 10.18 0.64 -8.03
N ASP A 312 9.56 0.05 -9.05
CA ASP A 312 9.45 0.62 -10.39
C ASP A 312 8.35 1.69 -10.43
N ARG A 313 8.73 2.92 -10.09
CA ARG A 313 7.80 4.05 -9.95
C ARG A 313 8.39 5.29 -10.63
N PRO A 314 7.54 6.21 -11.13
CA PRO A 314 8.01 7.44 -11.77
C PRO A 314 9.01 8.18 -10.89
N ARG A 315 10.06 8.72 -11.52
CA ARG A 315 11.12 9.53 -10.90
C ARG A 315 11.08 10.92 -11.49
N GLY A 316 11.70 11.86 -10.77
CA GLY A 316 11.72 13.26 -11.17
C GLY A 316 10.40 13.96 -10.90
N ILE A 317 9.64 13.46 -9.92
CA ILE A 317 8.38 14.06 -9.52
C ILE A 317 8.70 15.41 -8.89
N LYS A 318 8.01 16.43 -9.38
CA LYS A 318 8.11 17.82 -8.90
C LYS A 318 6.81 18.20 -8.25
N SER A 319 6.90 19.07 -7.25
CA SER A 319 5.72 19.72 -6.69
C SER A 319 5.52 21.08 -7.38
N ALA A 320 4.31 21.37 -7.84
CA ALA A 320 3.98 22.66 -8.44
C ALA A 320 4.17 23.83 -7.46
N SER A 321 3.99 23.59 -6.16
CA SER A 321 4.22 24.54 -5.08
C SER A 321 5.62 24.47 -4.46
N GLY A 322 6.49 23.60 -4.98
CA GLY A 322 7.80 23.30 -4.39
C GLY A 322 7.73 22.40 -3.15
N PHE A 323 8.90 21.99 -2.67
CA PHE A 323 9.02 21.17 -1.45
C PHE A 323 9.14 22.05 -0.21
N SER A 324 8.41 21.66 0.83
CA SER A 324 8.43 22.25 2.15
C SER A 324 9.82 22.10 2.78
N PRO A 325 10.21 23.00 3.70
CA PRO A 325 11.48 22.87 4.41
C PRO A 325 11.66 21.52 5.12
N GLY A 326 10.58 20.97 5.67
CA GLY A 326 10.59 19.65 6.32
C GLY A 326 10.90 18.51 5.35
N LEU A 327 10.27 18.51 4.17
CA LEU A 327 10.57 17.51 3.15
C LEU A 327 11.98 17.67 2.56
N LEU A 328 12.44 18.90 2.33
CA LEU A 328 13.80 19.17 1.88
C LEU A 328 14.84 18.67 2.89
N ALA A 329 14.61 18.88 4.19
CA ALA A 329 15.48 18.35 5.24
C ALA A 329 15.48 16.83 5.27
N ALA A 330 14.32 16.18 5.10
CA ALA A 330 14.22 14.72 5.02
C ALA A 330 14.96 14.16 3.79
N ILE A 331 14.82 14.81 2.62
CA ILE A 331 15.56 14.48 1.40
C ILE A 331 17.07 14.60 1.62
N ALA A 332 17.53 15.68 2.25
CA ALA A 332 18.95 15.88 2.53
C ALA A 332 19.50 14.84 3.52
N GLY A 333 18.71 14.46 4.53
CA GLY A 333 19.11 13.47 5.54
C GLY A 333 19.09 12.01 5.05
N ASN A 334 18.25 11.68 4.07
CA ASN A 334 18.13 10.32 3.52
C ASN A 334 17.78 10.31 2.02
N PRO A 335 18.68 10.77 1.13
CA PRO A 335 18.36 10.96 -0.29
C PRO A 335 17.94 9.67 -1.01
N ALA A 336 18.39 8.50 -0.52
CA ALA A 336 18.02 7.22 -1.09
C ALA A 336 16.52 6.91 -0.94
N ALA A 337 15.95 7.16 0.25
CA ALA A 337 14.53 6.94 0.52
C ALA A 337 13.61 7.82 -0.32
N PHE A 338 14.11 8.99 -0.70
CA PHE A 338 13.39 10.01 -1.45
C PHE A 338 13.80 10.11 -2.93
N SER A 339 14.47 9.08 -3.47
CA SER A 339 15.09 9.10 -4.82
C SER A 339 14.14 9.28 -6.01
N ARG A 340 12.83 9.42 -5.78
CA ARG A 340 11.83 9.77 -6.81
C ARG A 340 11.58 11.28 -6.91
N TYR A 341 11.87 12.04 -5.86
CA TYR A 341 11.62 13.48 -5.80
C TYR A 341 12.83 14.23 -6.34
N SER A 342 12.61 15.07 -7.35
CA SER A 342 13.65 15.97 -7.88
C SER A 342 13.64 17.25 -7.06
N ALA A 343 14.47 17.29 -6.02
CA ALA A 343 14.73 18.51 -5.27
C ALA A 343 15.58 19.50 -6.07
#